data_AF-A0A934AIG0-F1
#
_entry.id   AF-A0A934AIG0-F1
#
_cell.length_a   1.000
_cell.length_b   1.000
_cell.length_c   1.000
_cell.angle_alpha   90.00
_cell.angle_beta   90.00
_cell.angle_gamma   90.00
#
_symmetry.space_group_name_H-M   'P 1'
#
loop_
_entity.id
_entity.type
_entity.pdbx_description
1 polymer ?
#
loop_
_entity_poly.entity_id
_entity_poly.type
_entity_poly.pdbx_seq_one_letter_code
_entity_poly.pdbx_strand_id
1 'polypeptide(L)'
;MAFFEWKNDYSVGIAKIDDQHKVLVGFLNELFESMQAGKGKNALDSVLTNLVQYTKTHFASEESLMKLYKYPDYEAHKQKHDNMTGHVLELKRQLDSGQISNPIQITSFLKDWLSKHIMGTDKLYGPFLNAKGVR
;
A
#
# COMPACT_ATOMS: atom_id res chain seq x y z
N MET A 1 -5.91 9.09 18.11
CA MET A 1 -6.47 8.95 16.75
C MET A 1 -5.42 8.32 15.88
N ALA A 2 -5.80 7.40 14.99
CA ALA A 2 -4.82 6.75 14.14
C ALA A 2 -4.29 7.76 13.11
N PHE A 3 -3.03 7.58 12.69
CA PHE A 3 -2.43 8.43 11.67
C PHE A 3 -3.15 8.31 10.32
N PHE A 4 -3.61 7.11 9.99
CA PHE A 4 -4.42 6.77 8.84
C PHE A 4 -5.60 5.91 9.29
N GLU A 5 -6.80 6.45 9.20
CA GLU A 5 -8.04 5.72 9.45
C GLU A 5 -8.64 5.19 8.15
N TRP A 6 -8.99 3.91 8.14
CA TRP A 6 -9.80 3.33 7.06
C TRP A 6 -11.19 3.97 7.04
N LYS A 7 -11.70 4.22 5.83
CA LYS A 7 -13.03 4.80 5.58
C LYS A 7 -13.75 3.92 4.57
N ASN A 8 -15.06 3.85 4.66
CA ASN A 8 -15.87 3.12 3.67
C ASN A 8 -15.65 3.64 2.25
N ASP A 9 -15.30 4.91 2.11
CA ASP A 9 -14.93 5.51 0.84
C ASP A 9 -13.69 4.85 0.20
N TYR A 10 -12.84 4.12 0.91
CA TYR A 10 -11.73 3.39 0.31
C TYR A 10 -12.11 2.01 -0.23
N SER A 11 -13.32 1.52 0.03
CA SER A 11 -13.75 0.23 -0.48
C SER A 11 -13.79 0.22 -2.01
N VAL A 12 -13.25 -0.85 -2.59
CA VAL A 12 -13.33 -1.15 -4.03
C VAL A 12 -14.46 -2.13 -4.35
N GLY A 13 -15.21 -2.55 -3.32
CA GLY A 13 -16.33 -3.49 -3.44
C GLY A 13 -15.88 -4.94 -3.60
N ILE A 14 -14.62 -5.26 -3.25
CA ILE A 14 -14.07 -6.62 -3.25
C ILE A 14 -13.49 -6.87 -1.86
N ALA A 15 -14.17 -7.65 -1.03
CA ALA A 15 -13.89 -7.82 0.39
C ALA A 15 -12.44 -8.24 0.65
N LYS A 16 -11.91 -9.16 -0.16
CA LYS A 16 -10.52 -9.61 -0.05
C LYS A 16 -9.52 -8.47 -0.27
N ILE A 17 -9.80 -7.55 -1.19
CA ILE A 17 -8.91 -6.43 -1.47
C ILE A 17 -9.07 -5.33 -0.42
N ASP A 18 -10.29 -5.04 0.00
CA ASP A 18 -10.55 -4.11 1.10
C ASP A 18 -9.81 -4.54 2.39
N ASP A 19 -9.78 -5.84 2.69
CA ASP A 19 -9.05 -6.37 3.84
C ASP A 19 -7.53 -6.24 3.67
N GLN A 20 -7.01 -6.40 2.44
CA GLN A 20 -5.60 -6.13 2.16
C GLN A 20 -5.26 -4.65 2.34
N HIS A 21 -6.11 -3.73 1.87
CA HIS A 21 -5.90 -2.29 2.09
C HIS A 21 -5.93 -1.94 3.58
N LYS A 22 -6.82 -2.52 4.37
CA LYS A 22 -6.84 -2.33 5.84
C LYS A 22 -5.54 -2.79 6.50
N VAL A 23 -4.96 -3.90 6.05
CA VAL A 23 -3.64 -4.35 6.56
C VAL A 23 -2.54 -3.36 6.19
N LEU A 24 -2.53 -2.83 4.96
CA LEU A 24 -1.58 -1.77 4.57
C LEU A 24 -1.74 -0.51 5.43
N VAL A 25 -2.97 -0.07 5.69
CA VAL A 25 -3.26 1.04 6.62
C VAL A 25 -2.72 0.74 8.02
N GLY A 26 -2.86 -0.50 8.50
CA GLY A 26 -2.28 -0.96 9.76
C GLY A 26 -0.76 -0.80 9.81
N PHE A 27 -0.04 -1.25 8.78
CA PHE A 27 1.41 -1.09 8.71
C PHE A 27 1.85 0.38 8.66
N LEU A 28 1.10 1.25 7.98
CA LEU A 28 1.40 2.69 7.97
C LEU A 28 1.22 3.34 9.34
N ASN A 29 0.20 2.92 10.09
CA ASN A 29 0.02 3.35 11.47
C ASN A 29 1.15 2.87 12.38
N GLU A 30 1.52 1.58 12.29
CA GLU A 30 2.61 1.00 13.08
C GLU A 30 3.96 1.65 12.78
N LEU A 31 4.22 1.97 11.50
CA LEU A 31 5.42 2.67 11.07
C LEU A 31 5.45 4.09 11.67
N PHE A 32 4.35 4.82 11.55
CA PHE A 32 4.23 6.17 12.11
C PHE A 32 4.42 6.19 13.63
N GLU A 33 3.76 5.28 14.36
CA GLU A 33 3.90 5.17 15.81
C GLU A 33 5.32 4.81 16.23
N SER A 34 5.96 3.89 15.51
CA SER A 34 7.35 3.49 15.79
C SER A 34 8.33 4.63 15.56
N MET A 35 8.10 5.44 14.53
CA MET A 35 8.89 6.65 14.25
C MET A 35 8.63 7.75 15.28
N GLN A 36 7.37 8.00 15.64
CA GLN A 36 6.98 9.01 16.62
C GLN A 36 7.53 8.70 18.02
N ALA A 37 7.49 7.43 18.43
CA ALA A 37 8.02 6.97 19.71
C ALA A 37 9.55 6.90 19.74
N GLY A 38 10.25 7.25 18.65
CA GLY A 38 11.70 7.16 18.56
C GLY A 38 12.23 5.73 18.72
N LYS A 39 11.45 4.72 18.30
CA LYS A 39 11.91 3.33 18.39
C LYS A 39 13.17 3.15 17.54
N GLY A 40 14.09 2.33 18.04
CA GLY A 40 15.36 2.08 17.37
C GLY A 40 15.21 1.40 16.00
N LYS A 41 16.31 1.40 15.24
CA LYS A 41 16.40 0.85 13.87
C LYS A 41 15.73 -0.52 13.70
N ASN A 42 15.94 -1.46 14.63
CA ASN A 42 15.40 -2.82 14.53
C ASN A 42 13.87 -2.86 14.49
N ALA A 43 13.20 -1.97 15.23
CA ALA A 43 11.75 -1.89 15.21
C ALA A 43 11.25 -1.35 13.86
N LEU A 44 11.86 -0.29 13.37
CA LEU A 44 11.55 0.28 12.05
C LEU A 44 11.83 -0.73 10.91
N ASP A 45 12.89 -1.52 11.06
CA ASP A 45 13.31 -2.52 10.09
C ASP A 45 12.28 -3.63 9.92
N SER A 46 11.78 -4.14 11.04
CA SER A 46 10.71 -5.13 11.06
C SER A 46 9.45 -4.61 10.34
N VAL A 47 9.01 -3.40 10.68
CA VAL A 47 7.79 -2.82 10.10
C VAL A 47 7.96 -2.54 8.61
N LEU A 48 9.09 -1.95 8.18
CA LEU A 48 9.34 -1.71 6.75
C LEU A 48 9.48 -3.01 5.96
N THR A 49 10.09 -4.04 6.53
CA THR A 49 10.20 -5.37 5.89
C THR A 49 8.81 -5.96 5.64
N ASN A 50 7.94 -5.92 6.66
CA ASN A 50 6.56 -6.38 6.54
C ASN A 50 5.78 -5.54 5.52
N LEU A 51 5.93 -4.22 5.54
CA LEU A 51 5.27 -3.32 4.59
C LEU A 51 5.70 -3.63 3.14
N VAL A 52 7.00 -3.80 2.88
CA VAL A 52 7.51 -4.15 1.54
C VAL A 52 6.93 -5.49 1.07
N GLN A 53 6.99 -6.51 1.93
CA GLN A 53 6.51 -7.84 1.57
C GLN A 53 5.00 -7.82 1.30
N TYR A 54 4.23 -7.14 2.14
CA TYR A 54 2.79 -7.09 2.00
C TYR A 54 2.33 -6.24 0.82
N THR A 55 3.04 -5.14 0.52
CA THR A 55 2.81 -4.32 -0.68
C THR A 55 2.91 -5.17 -1.95
N LYS A 56 3.96 -5.98 -2.07
CA LYS A 56 4.14 -6.90 -3.20
C LYS A 56 3.02 -7.94 -3.29
N THR A 57 2.64 -8.54 -2.16
CA THR A 57 1.56 -9.53 -2.10
C THR A 57 0.21 -8.94 -2.50
N HIS A 58 -0.08 -7.71 -2.03
CA HIS A 58 -1.30 -6.99 -2.37
C HIS A 58 -1.36 -6.67 -3.87
N PHE A 59 -0.32 -6.02 -4.41
CA PHE A 59 -0.26 -5.71 -5.84
C PHE A 59 -0.36 -6.96 -6.71
N ALA A 60 0.34 -8.05 -6.35
CA ALA A 60 0.21 -9.31 -7.07
C ALA A 60 -1.22 -9.89 -7.04
N SER A 61 -1.97 -9.67 -5.95
CA SER A 61 -3.36 -10.10 -5.84
C SER A 61 -4.26 -9.33 -6.80
N GLU A 62 -4.15 -8.00 -6.83
CA GLU A 62 -4.91 -7.15 -7.75
C GLU A 62 -4.53 -7.42 -9.21
N GLU A 63 -3.24 -7.49 -9.51
CA GLU A 63 -2.73 -7.76 -10.86
C GLU A 63 -3.19 -9.11 -11.38
N SER A 64 -3.25 -10.14 -10.52
CA SER A 64 -3.77 -11.45 -10.90
C SER A 64 -5.25 -11.40 -11.26
N LEU A 65 -6.06 -10.65 -10.49
CA LEU A 65 -7.48 -10.43 -10.80
C LEU A 65 -7.64 -9.64 -12.10
N MET A 66 -6.93 -8.53 -12.24
CA MET A 66 -6.99 -7.68 -13.44
C MET A 66 -6.61 -8.47 -14.70
N LYS A 67 -5.54 -9.29 -14.65
CA LYS A 67 -5.17 -10.17 -15.77
C LYS A 67 -6.23 -11.21 -16.08
N LEU A 68 -6.71 -11.93 -15.05
CA LEU A 68 -7.69 -13.01 -15.22
C LEU A 68 -8.96 -12.51 -15.91
N TYR A 69 -9.44 -11.34 -15.53
CA TYR A 69 -10.66 -10.74 -16.09
C TYR A 69 -10.41 -9.78 -17.25
N LYS A 70 -9.16 -9.65 -17.72
CA LYS A 70 -8.74 -8.80 -18.84
C LYS A 70 -9.16 -7.33 -18.63
N TYR A 71 -8.83 -6.77 -17.48
CA TYR A 71 -9.07 -5.37 -17.18
C TYR A 71 -8.30 -4.47 -18.18
N PRO A 72 -8.98 -3.55 -18.89
CA PRO A 72 -8.37 -2.78 -19.98
C PRO A 72 -7.15 -1.96 -19.58
N ASP A 73 -7.17 -1.36 -18.38
CA ASP A 73 -6.11 -0.46 -17.91
C ASP A 73 -5.03 -1.18 -17.09
N TYR A 74 -4.92 -2.51 -17.23
CA TYR A 74 -3.97 -3.33 -16.46
C TYR A 74 -2.53 -2.82 -16.52
N GLU A 75 -1.99 -2.53 -17.71
CA GLU A 75 -0.58 -2.14 -17.86
C GLU A 75 -0.28 -0.80 -17.18
N ALA A 76 -1.19 0.18 -17.33
CA ALA A 76 -1.05 1.48 -16.67
C ALA A 76 -1.16 1.36 -15.14
N HIS A 77 -2.04 0.48 -14.65
CA HIS A 77 -2.16 0.18 -13.23
C HIS A 77 -0.86 -0.46 -12.70
N LYS A 78 -0.39 -1.52 -13.35
CA LYS A 78 0.84 -2.25 -12.99
C LYS A 78 2.06 -1.33 -12.93
N GLN A 79 2.17 -0.36 -13.84
CA GLN A 79 3.27 0.61 -13.80
C GLN A 79 3.27 1.44 -12.50
N LYS A 80 2.10 1.80 -11.95
CA LYS A 80 2.02 2.49 -10.65
C LYS A 80 2.50 1.58 -9.52
N HIS A 81 2.16 0.30 -9.57
CA HIS A 81 2.64 -0.71 -8.60
C HIS A 81 4.15 -0.90 -8.64
N ASP A 82 4.72 -1.02 -9.85
CA ASP A 82 6.16 -1.18 -10.02
C ASP A 82 6.93 0.03 -9.46
N ASN A 83 6.43 1.24 -9.74
CA ASN A 83 7.01 2.48 -9.22
C ASN A 83 6.95 2.53 -7.68
N MET A 84 5.80 2.19 -7.09
CA MET A 84 5.66 2.20 -5.62
C MET A 84 6.50 1.10 -4.96
N THR A 85 6.57 -0.08 -5.56
CA THR A 85 7.44 -1.18 -5.11
C THR A 85 8.91 -0.75 -5.09
N GLY A 86 9.36 -0.05 -6.14
CA GLY A 86 10.70 0.54 -6.20
C GLY A 86 10.93 1.55 -5.08
N HIS A 87 9.94 2.40 -4.79
CA HIS A 87 10.03 3.40 -3.73
C HIS A 87 10.14 2.76 -2.34
N VAL A 88 9.29 1.79 -1.99
CA VAL A 88 9.36 1.13 -0.67
C VAL A 88 10.64 0.32 -0.48
N LEU A 89 11.20 -0.25 -1.55
CA LEU A 89 12.51 -0.91 -1.53
C LEU A 89 13.65 0.09 -1.29
N GLU A 90 13.57 1.27 -1.89
CA GLU A 90 14.54 2.34 -1.65
C GLU A 90 14.49 2.84 -0.20
N LEU A 91 13.30 3.03 0.36
CA LEU A 91 13.14 3.37 1.78
C LEU A 91 13.78 2.34 2.71
N LYS A 92 13.63 1.05 2.40
CA LYS A 92 14.29 -0.03 3.16
C LYS A 92 15.81 0.08 3.08
N ARG A 93 16.37 0.31 1.88
CA ARG A 93 17.82 0.53 1.71
C ARG A 93 18.35 1.74 2.48
N GLN A 94 17.58 2.83 2.51
CA GLN A 94 17.93 4.03 3.28
C GLN A 94 17.91 3.76 4.79
N LEU A 95 16.95 2.96 5.29
CA LEU A 95 16.96 2.54 6.69
C LEU A 95 18.22 1.71 7.00
N ASP A 96 18.53 0.75 6.14
CA ASP A 96 19.65 -0.18 6.33
C ASP A 96 21.00 0.54 6.36
N SER A 97 21.17 1.56 5.52
CA SER A 97 22.36 2.41 5.46
C SER A 97 22.39 3.53 6.51
N GLY A 98 21.33 3.70 7.29
CA GLY A 98 21.21 4.78 8.28
C GLY A 98 21.00 6.17 7.67
N GLN A 99 20.53 6.24 6.42
CA GLN A 99 20.32 7.46 5.64
C GLN A 99 18.87 7.99 5.70
N ILE A 100 18.00 7.41 6.53
CA ILE A 100 16.66 7.98 6.73
C ILE A 100 16.78 9.33 7.42
N SER A 101 16.55 10.38 6.64
CA SER A 101 16.66 11.77 7.07
C SER A 101 15.37 12.31 7.68
N ASN A 102 14.20 11.84 7.22
CA ASN A 102 12.90 12.33 7.69
C ASN A 102 11.80 11.24 7.76
N PRO A 103 11.70 10.52 8.90
CA PRO A 103 10.69 9.49 9.13
C PRO A 103 9.23 9.97 8.95
N ILE A 104 8.91 11.18 9.40
CA ILE A 104 7.56 11.75 9.32
C ILE A 104 7.17 12.00 7.86
N GLN A 105 8.08 12.55 7.06
CA GLN A 105 7.83 12.79 5.64
C GLN A 105 7.57 11.50 4.87
N ILE A 106 8.28 10.41 5.23
CA ILE A 106 8.08 9.08 4.63
C ILE A 106 6.67 8.56 4.90
N THR A 107 6.23 8.58 6.16
CA THR A 107 4.90 8.09 6.54
C THR A 107 3.78 8.95 5.93
N SER A 108 3.95 10.27 5.85
CA SER A 108 3.04 11.17 5.13
C SER A 108 2.96 10.83 3.63
N PHE A 109 4.10 10.62 2.97
CA PHE A 109 4.13 10.24 1.57
C PHE A 109 3.39 8.91 1.32
N LEU A 110 3.66 7.88 2.12
CA LEU A 110 3.05 6.56 1.94
C LEU A 110 1.53 6.60 2.15
N LYS A 111 1.06 7.35 3.16
CA LYS A 111 -0.37 7.59 3.38
C LYS A 111 -1.02 8.31 2.20
N ASP A 112 -0.39 9.38 1.72
CA ASP A 112 -0.90 10.16 0.60
C ASP A 112 -0.95 9.32 -0.68
N TRP A 113 0.09 8.52 -0.93
CA TRP A 113 0.11 7.63 -2.09
C TRP A 113 -0.97 6.57 -2.00
N LEU A 114 -1.07 5.86 -0.87
CA LEU A 114 -2.05 4.77 -0.71
C LEU A 114 -3.48 5.28 -0.85
N SER A 115 -3.81 6.40 -0.19
CA SER A 115 -5.16 7.00 -0.30
C SER A 115 -5.50 7.45 -1.73
N LYS A 116 -4.57 8.11 -2.42
CA LYS A 116 -4.77 8.55 -3.82
C LYS A 116 -4.83 7.37 -4.78
N HIS A 117 -4.02 6.35 -4.56
CA HIS A 117 -3.99 5.14 -5.40
C HIS A 117 -5.30 4.36 -5.29
N ILE A 118 -5.79 4.13 -4.07
CA ILE A 118 -7.08 3.46 -3.85
C ILE A 118 -8.20 4.25 -4.53
N MET A 119 -8.29 5.56 -4.25
CA MET A 119 -9.40 6.38 -4.72
C MET A 119 -9.38 6.68 -6.22
N GLY A 120 -8.19 6.79 -6.80
CA GLY A 120 -8.00 7.22 -8.20
C GLY A 120 -7.60 6.11 -9.16
N THR A 121 -7.17 4.94 -8.67
CA THR A 121 -6.76 3.80 -9.50
C THR A 121 -7.57 2.55 -9.14
N ASP A 122 -7.55 2.11 -7.89
CA ASP A 122 -8.13 0.81 -7.51
C ASP A 122 -9.65 0.79 -7.65
N LYS A 123 -10.29 1.89 -7.24
CA LYS A 123 -11.72 2.08 -7.43
C LYS A 123 -12.20 1.95 -8.88
N LEU A 124 -11.33 2.16 -9.86
CA LEU A 124 -11.71 2.06 -11.27
C LEU A 124 -11.88 0.61 -11.72
N TYR A 125 -11.10 -0.33 -11.17
CA TYR A 125 -11.31 -1.75 -11.48
C TYR A 125 -12.52 -2.33 -10.74
N GLY A 126 -12.94 -1.73 -9.62
CA GLY A 126 -13.99 -2.26 -8.75
C GLY A 126 -15.27 -2.60 -9.49
N PRO A 127 -15.95 -1.64 -10.15
CA PRO A 127 -17.15 -1.90 -10.95
C PRO A 127 -16.93 -2.93 -12.07
N PHE A 128 -15.77 -2.90 -12.72
CA PHE A 128 -15.42 -3.83 -13.79
C PHE A 128 -15.36 -5.28 -13.30
N LEU A 129 -14.60 -5.54 -12.24
CA LEU A 129 -14.48 -6.87 -11.64
C LEU A 129 -15.80 -7.31 -11.00
N ASN A 130 -16.54 -6.37 -10.42
CA ASN A 130 -17.85 -6.64 -9.86
C ASN A 130 -18.87 -7.09 -10.92
N ALA A 131 -18.84 -6.52 -12.11
CA ALA A 131 -19.66 -6.96 -13.23
C ALA A 131 -19.30 -8.38 -13.72
N LYS A 132 -18.12 -8.91 -13.34
CA LYS A 132 -17.66 -10.27 -13.62
C LYS A 132 -17.87 -11.25 -12.45
N GLY A 133 -18.55 -10.82 -11.39
CA GLY A 133 -18.90 -11.65 -10.24
C GLY A 133 -17.84 -11.72 -9.13
N VAL A 134 -16.75 -10.95 -9.23
CA VAL A 134 -15.78 -10.81 -8.13
C VAL A 134 -16.42 -9.98 -7.02
N ARG A 135 -16.21 -10.35 -5.75
CA ARG A 135 -16.80 -9.71 -4.56
C ARG A 135 -15.86 -9.83 -3.36
#